data_AF-A0A356DWY2-F1
#
_entry.id   AF-A0A356DWY2-F1
#
_cell.length_a   1.000
_cell.length_b   1.000
_cell.length_c   1.000
_cell.angle_alpha   90.00
_cell.angle_beta   90.00
_cell.angle_gamma   90.00
#
_symmetry.space_group_name_H-M   'P 1'
#
loop_
_entity.id
_entity.type
_entity.pdbx_description
1 polymer ?
#
loop_
_entity_poly.entity_id
_entity_poly.type
_entity_poly.pdbx_seq_one_letter_code
_entity_poly.pdbx_strand_id
1 'polypeptide(L)' 'MEIIYTWYGHATHGLRVGEFKILIDPYFTGNPAATITAEKVETDYILITHGHGD' A
#
# COMPACT_ATOMS: atom_id res chain seq x y z
N MET A 1 -6.47 20.26 3.21
CA MET A 1 -5.47 19.24 2.85
C MET A 1 -6.19 17.92 2.85
N GLU A 2 -6.33 17.28 1.69
CA GLU A 2 -7.05 16.01 1.57
C GLU A 2 -6.08 14.87 1.90
N ILE A 3 -6.54 13.92 2.70
CA ILE A 3 -5.86 12.64 2.93
C ILE A 3 -6.72 11.58 2.27
N ILE A 4 -6.19 10.91 1.25
CA ILE A 4 -6.86 9.76 0.65
C ILE A 4 -6.25 8.50 1.23
N TYR A 5 -7.10 7.65 1.79
CA TYR A 5 -6.75 6.31 2.22
C TYR A 5 -7.32 5.30 1.23
N THR A 6 -6.48 4.37 0.79
CA THR A 6 -6.87 3.21 -0.03
C THR A 6 -6.48 1.95 0.72
N TRP A 7 -7.41 1.01 0.82
CA TRP A 7 -7.13 -0.31 1.35
C TRP A 7 -6.95 -1.29 0.19
N TYR A 8 -5.78 -1.93 0.11
CA TYR A 8 -5.46 -2.91 -0.92
C TYR A 8 -5.63 -4.36 -0.44
N GLY A 9 -6.12 -4.58 0.78
CA GLY A 9 -6.24 -5.92 1.37
C GLY A 9 -5.17 -6.17 2.44
N HIS A 10 -5.48 -7.03 3.42
CA HIS A 10 -4.57 -7.34 4.54
C HIS A 10 -4.06 -6.05 5.24
N ALA A 11 -2.76 -5.99 5.57
CA ALA A 11 -2.06 -4.80 6.07
C ALA A 11 -1.56 -3.89 4.94
N THR A 12 -1.93 -4.12 3.68
CA THR A 12 -1.48 -3.29 2.56
C THR A 12 -2.33 -2.02 2.43
N HIS A 13 -1.73 -0.88 2.79
CA HIS A 13 -2.41 0.41 2.83
C HIS A 13 -1.74 1.42 1.91
N GLY A 14 -2.56 2.18 1.17
CA GLY A 14 -2.14 3.36 0.43
C GLY A 14 -2.60 4.63 1.14
N LEU A 15 -1.70 5.62 1.24
CA LEU A 15 -2.02 6.97 1.69
C LEU A 15 -1.55 7.97 0.64
N ARG A 16 -2.43 8.92 0.29
CA ARG A 16 -2.04 10.15 -0.41
C ARG A 16 -2.15 11.31 0.57
N VAL A 17 -1.02 11.92 0.90
CA VAL A 17 -0.94 13.06 1.82
C VAL A 17 -0.27 14.22 1.08
N GLY A 18 -1.08 15.19 0.63
CA GLY A 18 -0.59 16.23 -0.27
C GLY A 18 -0.14 15.63 -1.60
N GLU A 19 1.11 15.87 -1.99
CA GLU A 19 1.72 15.30 -3.20
C GLU A 19 2.30 13.90 -2.99
N PHE A 20 2.53 13.48 -1.74
CA PHE A 20 3.18 12.22 -1.43
C PHE A 20 2.22 11.04 -1.47
N LYS A 21 2.67 9.96 -2.11
CA LYS A 21 2.06 8.63 -2.13
C LYS A 21 2.89 7.71 -1.23
N ILE A 22 2.24 7.11 -0.25
CA ILE A 22 2.87 6.24 0.74
C ILE A 22 2.18 4.89 0.68
N LEU A 23 2.98 3.83 0.65
CA LEU A 23 2.53 2.45 0.69
C LEU A 23 3.04 1.79 1.98
N ILE A 24 2.15 1.11 2.69
CA ILE A 24 2.45 0.45 3.96
C ILE A 24 2.27 -1.05 3.77
N ASP A 25 3.24 -1.85 4.22
CA ASP A 25 3.26 -3.33 4.21
C ASP A 25 2.73 -3.95 2.88
N PRO A 26 3.51 -3.84 1.79
CA PRO A 26 3.06 -4.15 0.42
C PRO A 26 2.96 -5.66 0.11
N TYR A 27 1.91 -6.30 0.61
CA TYR A 27 1.54 -7.68 0.27
C TYR A 27 0.51 -7.73 -0.85
N PHE A 28 0.98 -7.86 -2.10
CA PHE A 28 0.10 -7.98 -3.26
C PHE A 28 -0.04 -9.41 -3.77
N THR A 29 1.06 -10.18 -3.78
CA THR A 29 1.05 -11.57 -4.27
C THR A 29 0.55 -12.50 -3.18
N GLY A 30 -0.57 -13.19 -3.42
CA GLY A 30 -1.20 -14.06 -2.42
C GLY A 30 -2.22 -13.35 -1.53
N ASN A 31 -2.41 -12.04 -1.70
CA ASN A 31 -3.45 -11.27 -1.04
C ASN A 31 -4.79 -11.41 -1.79
N PRO A 32 -5.79 -12.12 -1.23
CA PRO A 32 -7.05 -12.38 -1.93
C PRO A 32 -7.93 -11.13 -2.09
N ALA A 33 -7.66 -10.07 -1.32
CA ALA A 33 -8.39 -8.81 -1.40
C ALA A 33 -7.72 -7.79 -2.33
N ALA A 34 -6.48 -8.05 -2.79
CA ALA A 34 -5.79 -7.15 -3.70
C ALA A 34 -6.45 -7.14 -5.07
N THR A 35 -6.94 -5.96 -5.46
CA THR A 35 -7.57 -5.72 -6.78
C THR A 35 -6.58 -5.16 -7.81
N ILE A 36 -5.32 -4.93 -7.41
CA ILE A 36 -4.23 -4.39 -8.21
C ILE A 36 -2.93 -5.16 -7.91
N THR A 37 -1.96 -5.10 -8.82
CA THR A 37 -0.64 -5.73 -8.64
C THR A 37 0.41 -4.70 -8.19
N ALA A 38 1.50 -5.15 -7.58
CA ALA A 38 2.58 -4.30 -7.10
C ALA A 38 3.15 -3.39 -8.21
N GLU A 39 3.26 -3.90 -9.44
CA GLU A 39 3.82 -3.16 -10.59
C GLU A 39 2.95 -1.98 -11.04
N LYS A 40 1.68 -1.95 -10.64
CA LYS A 40 0.72 -0.91 -11.02
C LYS A 40 0.51 0.14 -9.94
N VAL A 41 1.08 -0.04 -8.75
CA VAL A 41 0.95 0.91 -7.64
C VAL A 41 2.08 1.93 -7.70
N GLU A 42 1.72 3.18 -7.94
CA GLU A 42 2.66 4.31 -7.84
C GLU A 42 2.83 4.70 -6.36
N THR A 43 4.06 4.75 -5.87
CA THR A 43 4.38 5.17 -4.51
C THR A 43 5.72 5.90 -4.47
N ASP A 44 5.82 6.91 -3.61
CA ASP A 44 7.06 7.64 -3.36
C ASP A 44 7.83 7.01 -2.19
N TYR A 45 7.10 6.46 -1.22
CA TYR A 45 7.66 5.85 -0.01
C TYR A 45 7.03 4.50 0.30
N ILE A 46 7.82 3.60 0.87
CA ILE A 46 7.35 2.34 1.44
C ILE A 46 7.67 2.35 2.93
N LEU A 47 6.66 2.09 3.76
CA LEU A 47 6.80 1.89 5.19
C LEU A 47 6.56 0.42 5.52
N ILE A 48 7.50 -0.19 6.23
CA ILE A 48 7.44 -1.58 6.66
C ILE A 48 7.31 -1.60 8.19
N THR A 49 6.23 -2.18 8.70
CA THR A 49 6.02 -2.31 10.14
C THR A 49 6.94 -3.38 10.74
N HIS A 50 7.09 -4.51 10.05
CA HIS A 50 7.98 -5.62 10.38
C HIS A 50 8.14 -6.57 9.16
N GLY A 51 9.02 -7.57 9.26
CA GLY A 51 9.46 -8.41 8.13
C GLY A 51 8.83 -9.81 8.05
N HIS A 52 7.55 -9.95 8.38
CA HIS A 52 6.82 -11.17 8.00
C HIS A 52 6.60 -11.21 6.47
N GLY A 53 6.34 -12.40 5.92
CA GLY A 53 6.24 -12.63 4.48
C GLY A 53 4.80 -12.56 3.92
N ASP A 54 3.88 -12.13 4.77
CA ASP A 54 2.47 -11.89 4.48
C ASP A 54 2.22 -10.48 3.96
#